data_AF-A0A520EXQ5-F1
#
_entry.id   AF-A0A520EXQ5-F1
#
_cell.length_a   1.000
_cell.length_b   1.000
_cell.length_c   1.000
_cell.angle_alpha   90.00
_cell.angle_beta   90.00
_cell.angle_gamma   90.00
#
_symmetry.space_group_name_H-M   'P 1'
#
loop_
_entity.id
_entity.type
_entity.pdbx_description
1 polymer ?
#
loop_
_entity_poly.entity_id
_entity_poly.type
_entity_poly.pdbx_seq_one_letter_code
_entity_poly.pdbx_strand_id
1 'polypeptide(L)'
;MANPHRLTTDQVLELITEETGTELSASTFRGYVTRGQAPAPVEKIGRTPLWKRSEIIEWANNRPGQGARTDIPKRRRHRAE
;
A
#
# COMPACT_ATOMS: atom_id res chain seq x y z
N MET A 1 14.24 4.73 -19.11
CA MET A 1 14.51 3.97 -17.88
C MET A 1 13.35 4.22 -16.91
N ALA A 2 12.40 3.29 -16.82
CA ALA A 2 11.34 3.37 -15.82
C ALA A 2 12.01 3.21 -14.45
N ASN A 3 11.93 4.24 -13.61
CA ASN A 3 12.65 4.29 -12.33
C ASN A 3 12.10 3.16 -11.43
N PRO A 4 12.83 2.03 -11.24
CA PRO A 4 12.28 0.79 -10.67
C PRO A 4 11.92 0.91 -9.18
N HIS A 5 12.20 2.07 -8.60
CA HIS A 5 11.98 2.37 -7.20
C HIS A 5 10.71 3.18 -6.94
N ARG A 6 9.96 3.58 -7.98
CA ARG A 6 8.73 4.37 -7.80
C ARG A 6 7.50 3.53 -8.04
N LEU A 7 6.67 3.43 -7.00
CA LEU A 7 5.49 2.59 -6.99
C LEU A 7 4.22 3.43 -7.00
N THR A 8 3.24 3.04 -7.81
CA THR A 8 1.88 3.58 -7.72
C THR A 8 1.17 3.02 -6.49
N THR A 9 -0.01 3.56 -6.13
CA THR A 9 -0.78 3.02 -5.00
C THR A 9 -1.04 1.52 -5.14
N ASP A 10 -1.36 1.04 -6.34
CA ASP A 10 -1.64 -0.37 -6.60
C ASP A 10 -0.41 -1.25 -6.31
N GLN A 11 0.73 -0.88 -6.90
CA GLN A 11 2.01 -1.57 -6.68
C GLN A 11 2.49 -1.54 -5.23
N VAL A 12 2.16 -0.47 -4.49
CA VAL A 12 2.43 -0.39 -3.06
C VAL A 12 1.63 -1.45 -2.30
N LEU A 13 0.35 -1.67 -2.64
CA LEU A 13 -0.48 -2.67 -1.97
C LEU A 13 -0.02 -4.10 -2.29
N GLU A 14 0.36 -4.35 -3.54
CA GLU A 14 0.96 -5.63 -3.93
C GLU A 14 2.22 -5.90 -3.11
N LEU A 15 3.15 -4.93 -3.08
CA LEU A 15 4.38 -5.05 -2.31
C LEU A 15 4.13 -5.27 -0.81
N ILE A 16 3.20 -4.52 -0.19
CA ILE A 16 2.85 -4.72 1.22
C ILE A 16 2.31 -6.14 1.45
N THR A 17 1.49 -6.64 0.54
CA THR A 17 0.92 -7.99 0.63
C THR A 17 2.01 -9.05 0.49
N GLU A 18 2.96 -8.86 -0.43
CA GLU A 18 4.11 -9.75 -0.63
C GLU A 18 5.05 -9.76 0.60
N GLU A 19 5.34 -8.59 1.18
CA GLU A 19 6.27 -8.46 2.30
C GLU A 19 5.66 -8.90 3.64
N THR A 20 4.38 -8.59 3.90
CA THR A 20 3.75 -8.86 5.22
C THR A 20 2.73 -9.99 5.19
N GLY A 21 2.45 -10.58 4.03
CA GLY A 21 1.40 -11.60 3.85
C GLY A 21 -0.03 -11.09 4.13
N THR A 22 -0.23 -9.78 4.26
CA THR A 22 -1.52 -9.19 4.68
C THR A 22 -2.02 -8.21 3.64
N GLU A 23 -3.20 -8.48 3.10
CA GLU A 23 -3.85 -7.59 2.14
C GLU A 23 -4.28 -6.27 2.80
N LEU A 24 -3.91 -5.16 2.17
CA LEU A 24 -4.29 -3.82 2.61
C LEU A 24 -5.17 -3.15 1.56
N SER A 25 -6.23 -2.46 1.99
CA SER A 25 -7.05 -1.68 1.07
C SER A 25 -6.38 -0.35 0.72
N ALA A 26 -6.57 0.14 -0.51
CA ALA A 26 -6.08 1.45 -0.95
C ALA A 26 -6.54 2.59 -0.04
N SER A 27 -7.78 2.55 0.44
CA SER A 27 -8.32 3.54 1.36
C SER A 27 -7.64 3.49 2.73
N THR A 28 -7.33 2.30 3.24
CA THR A 28 -6.59 2.14 4.50
C THR A 28 -5.17 2.69 4.36
N PHE A 29 -4.48 2.34 3.29
CA PHE A 29 -3.14 2.86 3.02
C PHE A 29 -3.15 4.39 2.91
N ARG A 30 -4.08 4.96 2.14
CA ARG A 30 -4.25 6.42 2.07
C ARG A 30 -4.56 7.04 3.44
N GLY A 31 -5.34 6.37 4.28
CA GLY A 31 -5.60 6.80 5.65
C GLY A 31 -4.33 6.83 6.51
N TYR A 32 -3.42 5.86 6.35
CA TYR A 32 -2.11 5.92 7.00
C TYR A 32 -1.27 7.09 6.48
N VAL A 33 -1.27 7.33 5.17
CA VAL A 33 -0.54 8.45 4.56
C VAL A 33 -1.05 9.80 5.06
N THR A 34 -2.38 10.01 5.11
CA THR A 34 -2.96 11.28 5.59
C THR A 34 -2.73 11.51 7.08
N ARG A 35 -2.58 10.44 7.88
CA ARG A 35 -2.24 10.51 9.31
C ARG A 35 -0.74 10.65 9.57
N GLY A 36 0.11 10.66 8.54
CA GLY A 36 1.57 10.66 8.69
C GLY A 36 2.14 9.35 9.28
N GLN A 37 1.35 8.27 9.23
CA GLN A 37 1.73 6.95 9.75
C GLN A 37 2.36 6.05 8.68
N ALA A 38 2.19 6.39 7.41
CA ALA A 38 2.85 5.73 6.27
C ALA A 38 3.70 6.75 5.50
N PRO A 39 4.65 6.29 4.67
CA PRO A 39 5.50 7.16 3.87
C PRO A 39 4.70 8.13 3.00
N ALA A 40 5.12 9.39 2.99
CA ALA A 40 4.58 10.39 2.09
C ALA A 40 4.93 10.05 0.63
N PRO A 41 4.06 10.36 -0.34
CA PRO A 41 4.40 10.22 -1.74
C PRO A 41 5.58 11.13 -2.06
N VAL A 42 6.62 10.57 -2.67
CA VAL A 42 7.82 11.33 -3.03
C VAL A 42 7.57 12.18 -4.27
N GLU A 43 6.74 11.68 -5.19
CA GLU A 43 6.46 12.31 -6.46
C GLU A 43 5.01 12.08 -6.89
N LYS A 44 4.58 12.80 -7.92
CA LYS A 44 3.29 12.61 -8.56
C LYS A 44 3.43 12.69 -10.07
N ILE A 45 2.80 11.76 -10.78
CA ILE A 45 2.61 11.83 -12.23
C ILE A 45 1.13 12.11 -12.47
N GLY A 46 0.80 13.34 -12.89
CA GLY A 46 -0.58 13.79 -13.00
C GLY A 46 -1.30 13.73 -11.65
N ARG A 47 -2.34 12.88 -11.56
CA ARG A 47 -3.11 12.62 -10.33
C ARG A 47 -2.62 11.37 -9.57
N THR A 48 -1.60 10.69 -10.07
CA THR A 48 -1.09 9.45 -9.49
C THR A 48 0.11 9.76 -8.58
N PRO A 49 -0.05 9.66 -7.24
CA PRO A 49 1.08 9.71 -6.32
C PRO A 49 2.00 8.49 -6.49
N LEU A 50 3.29 8.71 -6.24
CA LEU A 50 4.34 7.71 -6.33
C LEU A 50 5.12 7.64 -5.03
N TRP A 51 5.42 6.42 -4.59
CA TRP A 51 6.17 6.13 -3.37
C TRP A 51 7.50 5.47 -3.69
N LYS A 52 8.49 5.67 -2.82
CA LYS A 52 9.74 4.92 -2.89
C LYS A 52 9.52 3.49 -2.41
N ARG A 53 9.99 2.51 -3.18
CA ARG A 53 9.93 1.09 -2.82
C ARG A 53 10.55 0.82 -1.45
N SER A 54 11.77 1.31 -1.20
CA SER A 54 12.49 1.05 0.07
C SER A 54 11.71 1.55 1.29
N GLU A 55 11.17 2.77 1.24
CA GLU A 55 10.36 3.35 2.33
C GLU A 55 9.12 2.50 2.64
N ILE A 56 8.50 1.95 1.59
CA ILE A 56 7.32 1.08 1.74
C ILE A 56 7.71 -0.25 2.37
N ILE A 57 8.84 -0.85 1.98
CA ILE A 57 9.35 -2.09 2.60
C ILE A 57 9.67 -1.84 4.07
N GLU A 58 10.40 -0.78 4.39
CA GLU A 58 10.76 -0.42 5.76
C GLU A 58 9.51 -0.17 6.62
N TRP A 59 8.54 0.55 6.07
CA TRP A 59 7.26 0.77 6.74
C TRP A 59 6.46 -0.52 6.92
N ALA A 60 6.38 -1.38 5.89
CA ALA A 60 5.62 -2.62 5.93
C ALA A 60 6.13 -3.56 7.04
N ASN A 61 7.46 -3.66 7.19
CA ASN A 61 8.11 -4.44 8.24
C ASN A 61 7.88 -3.86 9.65
N ASN A 62 7.75 -2.55 9.79
CA ASN A 62 7.59 -1.86 11.09
C ASN A 62 6.16 -1.36 11.35
N ARG A 63 5.18 -1.78 10.53
CA ARG A 63 3.86 -1.17 10.47
C ARG A 63 3.12 -1.29 11.81
N PRO A 64 2.56 -0.19 12.36
CA PRO A 64 1.69 -0.23 13.54
C PRO A 64 0.34 -0.86 13.13
N GLY A 65 0.22 -2.18 13.35
CA GLY A 65 -1.01 -2.91 13.02
C GLY A 65 -0.84 -4.36 12.60
N GLN A 66 0.26 -5.05 12.94
CA GLN A 66 0.38 -6.52 12.77
C GLN A 66 -0.64 -7.35 13.60
N GLY A 67 -1.63 -6.72 14.25
CA GLY A 67 -2.64 -7.37 15.07
C GLY A 67 -4.03 -7.41 14.43
N ALA A 68 -4.45 -8.63 14.07
CA ALA A 68 -5.82 -9.12 14.06
C ALA A 68 -6.86 -8.42 13.15
N ARG A 69 -7.00 -8.92 11.92
CA ARG A 69 -8.31 -9.33 11.35
C ARG A 69 -8.09 -10.38 10.25
N THR A 70 -7.79 -11.60 10.69
CA THR A 70 -7.78 -12.81 9.83
C THR A 70 -9.18 -13.39 9.65
N ASP A 71 -10.23 -12.74 10.17
CA ASP A 71 -11.60 -13.25 10.23
C ASP A 71 -12.49 -12.84 9.05
N ILE A 72 -12.07 -11.88 8.21
CA ILE A 72 -12.92 -11.38 7.12
C ILE A 72 -12.63 -12.15 5.84
N PRO A 73 -13.51 -13.08 5.39
CA PRO A 73 -13.36 -13.71 4.09
C PRO A 73 -13.38 -12.63 3.00
N LYS A 74 -12.41 -12.70 2.10
CA LYS A 74 -12.23 -11.80 0.95
C LYS A 74 -13.51 -11.78 0.12
N ARG A 75 -14.40 -10.81 0.37
CA ARG A 75 -15.61 -10.60 -0.44
C ARG A 75 -15.15 -10.25 -1.85
N ARG A 76 -15.13 -11.26 -2.74
CA ARG A 76 -14.95 -11.07 -4.19
C ARG A 76 -15.92 -9.97 -4.60
N ARG A 77 -15.41 -8.77 -4.88
CA ARG A 77 -16.23 -7.72 -5.48
C ARG A 77 -16.55 -8.20 -6.88
N HIS A 78 -17.83 -8.47 -7.09
CA HIS A 78 -18.44 -8.75 -8.38
C HIS A 78 -18.02 -7.65 -9.36
N ARG A 79 -17.21 -7.99 -10.37
CA ARG A 79 -17.10 -7.20 -11.59
C ARG A 79 -18.42 -7.44 -12.32
N ALA A 80 -19.29 -6.45 -12.36
CA ALA A 80 -20.42 -6.47 -13.27
C ALA A 80 -19.93 -5.94 -14.61
N GLU A 81 -19.95 -6.79 -15.62
CA GLU A 81 -20.18 -6.43 -17.03
C GLU A 81 -20.96 -7.59 -17.67
#